data_AF-A0A1D7QN15-F1
#
_entry.id   AF-A0A1D7QN15-F1
#
_cell.length_a   1.000
_cell.length_b   1.000
_cell.length_c   1.000
_cell.angle_alpha   90.00
_cell.angle_beta   90.00
_cell.angle_gamma   90.00
#
_symmetry.space_group_name_H-M   'P 1'
#
loop_
_entity.id
_entity.type
_entity.pdbx_description
1 polymer ?
#
loop_
_entity_poly.entity_id
_entity_poly.type
_entity_poly.pdbx_seq_one_letter_code
_entity_poly.pdbx_strand_id
1 'polypeptide(L)'
;MKKSNKMIQGLILFFIIVIACKVKAQPTIKALSVGDTVPDLAFRNLINYKGKLSLGMLSDKLVIIDFWTTGCPSCVEAIPALEQLQQEFADRIQIIMVNPWEKKEAIIKRVNAMKILRPGIGLTTLPNAYGDTVWRNIFPHAGVPHHIWIYKNKVIASTFSRNATREHIAKILAGEKVNLSLKVDLQLSGYDVKKSSLVHKGHPTLKPMFYSVFFKGIHGIGRGASTQIDTMDGVFIRRFYNQPILDLYKIAFGVSPYEKNRIRIDVADSVSMEWPRNNNDVDSWFDENCFSYEIALPVGLKERLTKHMQTDLNRYFSEIKRIEGFMQKNEYPCWILQKGSGNLNQQLDKESKVEELDSNTVNYQNQPFSVVYYALRSRIENSQHKIMLVDETGLNVTTKLSVIIPQGTMDFGKLKYYLNKAGLTIKKGKRKVDVLTIRTIKHANKKAAF
;
A
#
# COMPACT_ATOMS: atom_id res chain seq x y z
N MET A 1 -69.81 -27.44 -35.41
CA MET A 1 -68.76 -26.41 -35.25
C MET A 1 -68.63 -25.79 -33.84
N LYS A 2 -69.09 -26.42 -32.74
CA LYS A 2 -68.97 -25.84 -31.37
C LYS A 2 -68.02 -26.58 -30.40
N LYS A 3 -67.48 -27.75 -30.76
CA LYS A 3 -66.60 -28.55 -29.86
C LYS A 3 -65.10 -28.22 -29.97
N SER A 4 -64.62 -27.67 -31.09
CA SER A 4 -63.19 -27.39 -31.30
C SER A 4 -62.67 -26.18 -30.49
N ASN A 5 -63.49 -25.14 -30.31
CA ASN A 5 -63.05 -23.90 -29.63
C ASN A 5 -62.82 -24.06 -28.12
N LYS A 6 -63.52 -24.98 -27.44
CA LYS A 6 -63.32 -25.19 -25.99
C LYS A 6 -61.99 -25.88 -25.67
N MET A 7 -61.51 -26.75 -26.57
CA MET A 7 -60.25 -27.48 -26.37
C MET A 7 -59.03 -26.60 -26.63
N ILE A 8 -59.12 -25.70 -27.62
CA ILE A 8 -58.08 -24.71 -27.93
C ILE A 8 -58.02 -23.62 -26.85
N GLN A 9 -59.18 -23.17 -26.33
CA GLN A 9 -59.21 -22.21 -25.21
C GLN A 9 -58.65 -22.82 -23.91
N GLY A 10 -58.89 -24.10 -23.63
CA GLY A 10 -58.30 -24.80 -22.49
C GLY A 10 -56.78 -24.97 -22.58
N LEU A 11 -56.25 -25.25 -23.79
CA LEU A 11 -54.81 -25.37 -24.04
C LEU A 11 -54.09 -24.01 -23.95
N ILE A 12 -54.69 -22.93 -24.44
CA ILE A 12 -54.14 -21.58 -24.33
C ILE A 12 -54.13 -21.10 -22.86
N LEU A 13 -55.19 -21.39 -22.09
CA LEU A 13 -55.26 -21.02 -20.67
C LEU A 13 -54.25 -21.84 -19.82
N PHE A 14 -54.03 -23.11 -20.15
CA PHE A 14 -53.02 -23.94 -19.49
C PHE A 14 -51.59 -23.48 -19.82
N PHE A 15 -51.32 -23.04 -21.06
CA PHE A 15 -50.01 -22.52 -21.46
C PHE A 15 -49.69 -21.17 -20.79
N ILE A 16 -50.69 -20.30 -20.58
CA ILE A 16 -50.54 -19.03 -19.87
C ILE A 16 -50.30 -19.25 -18.37
N ILE A 17 -50.93 -20.26 -17.75
CA ILE A 17 -50.71 -20.60 -16.33
C ILE A 17 -49.32 -21.24 -16.11
N VAL A 18 -48.78 -21.99 -17.07
CA VAL A 18 -47.41 -22.54 -17.00
C VAL A 18 -46.35 -21.45 -17.16
N ILE A 19 -46.61 -20.41 -17.95
CA ILE A 19 -45.71 -19.24 -18.09
C ILE A 19 -45.76 -18.35 -16.83
N ALA A 20 -46.91 -18.27 -16.13
CA ALA A 20 -47.04 -17.48 -14.91
C ALA A 20 -46.30 -18.08 -13.69
N CYS A 21 -45.88 -19.35 -13.72
CA CYS A 21 -45.40 -20.05 -12.52
C CYS A 21 -43.89 -20.28 -12.39
N LYS A 22 -43.03 -19.83 -13.32
CA LYS A 22 -41.55 -19.99 -13.15
C LYS A 22 -40.69 -18.81 -13.62
N VAL A 23 -41.07 -17.59 -13.24
CA VAL A 23 -40.10 -16.51 -13.08
C VAL A 23 -40.21 -15.97 -11.66
N LYS A 24 -39.87 -16.80 -10.67
CA LYS A 24 -39.22 -16.23 -9.48
C LYS A 24 -37.90 -15.70 -9.99
N ALA A 25 -37.86 -14.40 -10.31
CA ALA A 25 -36.59 -13.70 -10.43
C ALA A 25 -35.73 -14.16 -9.25
N GLN A 26 -34.54 -14.72 -9.52
CA GLN A 26 -33.63 -15.06 -8.45
C GLN A 26 -33.52 -13.80 -7.59
N PRO A 27 -33.79 -13.87 -6.27
CA PRO A 27 -33.72 -12.68 -5.44
C PRO A 27 -32.34 -12.08 -5.66
N THR A 28 -32.31 -10.92 -6.30
CA THR A 28 -31.07 -10.20 -6.56
C THR A 28 -30.53 -9.90 -5.18
N ILE A 29 -29.46 -10.60 -4.80
CA ILE A 29 -28.84 -10.46 -3.48
C ILE A 29 -28.39 -9.00 -3.40
N LYS A 30 -29.10 -8.20 -2.60
CA LYS A 30 -28.80 -6.79 -2.41
C LYS A 30 -27.48 -6.69 -1.64
N ALA A 31 -26.54 -5.90 -2.18
CA ALA A 31 -25.31 -5.57 -1.46
C ALA A 31 -25.65 -4.81 -0.17
N LEU A 32 -24.97 -5.16 0.92
CA LEU A 32 -25.14 -4.54 2.23
C LEU A 32 -23.98 -3.60 2.54
N SER A 33 -24.31 -2.53 3.26
CA SER A 33 -23.39 -1.50 3.72
C SER A 33 -23.32 -1.45 5.24
N VAL A 34 -22.37 -0.69 5.77
CA VAL A 34 -22.29 -0.40 7.22
C VAL A 34 -23.63 0.18 7.71
N GLY A 35 -24.14 -0.37 8.80
CA GLY A 35 -25.45 -0.04 9.38
C GLY A 35 -26.57 -1.00 9.01
N ASP A 36 -26.44 -1.73 7.89
CA ASP A 36 -27.47 -2.67 7.46
C ASP A 36 -27.55 -3.90 8.36
N THR A 37 -28.76 -4.45 8.50
CA THR A 37 -28.97 -5.76 9.12
C THR A 37 -28.67 -6.85 8.11
N VAL A 38 -27.86 -7.82 8.54
CA VAL A 38 -27.51 -8.99 7.74
C VAL A 38 -28.53 -10.10 8.03
N PRO A 39 -29.19 -10.67 7.00
CA PRO A 39 -30.10 -11.79 7.20
C PRO A 39 -29.36 -13.04 7.71
N ASP A 40 -30.08 -13.97 8.33
CA ASP A 40 -29.48 -15.25 8.71
C ASP A 40 -29.10 -16.04 7.45
N LEU A 41 -27.79 -16.17 7.26
CA LEU A 41 -27.20 -16.81 6.09
C LEU A 41 -26.20 -17.87 6.52
N ALA A 42 -26.25 -19.01 5.83
CA ALA A 42 -25.34 -20.11 6.07
C ALA A 42 -23.97 -19.86 5.41
N PHE A 43 -22.91 -20.22 6.11
CA PHE A 43 -21.59 -20.44 5.52
C PHE A 43 -21.54 -21.86 4.99
N ARG A 44 -21.30 -21.99 3.68
CA ARG A 44 -21.26 -23.27 2.98
C ARG A 44 -19.83 -23.66 2.67
N ASN A 45 -19.61 -24.92 2.33
CA ASN A 45 -18.32 -25.41 1.84
C ASN A 45 -17.18 -25.07 2.82
N LEU A 46 -17.28 -25.56 4.05
CA LEU A 46 -16.34 -25.22 5.11
C LEU A 46 -15.18 -26.22 5.18
N ILE A 47 -13.97 -25.68 5.28
CA ILE A 47 -12.76 -26.36 5.75
C ILE A 47 -12.59 -26.01 7.24
N ASN A 48 -11.99 -26.93 8.01
CA ASN A 48 -11.72 -26.75 9.45
C ASN A 48 -12.95 -26.52 10.35
N TYR A 49 -14.15 -26.79 9.84
CA TYR A 49 -15.37 -26.72 10.64
C TYR A 49 -16.27 -27.92 10.33
N LYS A 50 -16.78 -28.56 11.38
CA LYS A 50 -17.71 -29.69 11.26
C LYS A 50 -19.11 -29.21 11.62
N GLY A 51 -20.08 -29.48 10.74
CA GLY A 51 -21.49 -29.15 10.96
C GLY A 51 -21.96 -27.91 10.20
N LYS A 52 -23.11 -27.39 10.62
CA LYS A 52 -23.75 -26.20 10.03
C LYS A 52 -23.26 -24.95 10.76
N LEU A 53 -22.98 -23.90 10.00
CA LEU A 53 -22.64 -22.58 10.51
C LEU A 53 -23.52 -21.56 9.78
N SER A 54 -24.25 -20.72 10.52
CA SER A 54 -24.98 -19.59 9.97
C SER A 54 -24.81 -18.37 10.85
N LEU A 55 -25.09 -17.19 10.30
CA LEU A 55 -24.97 -15.95 11.06
C LEU A 55 -25.93 -15.92 12.26
N GLY A 56 -27.13 -16.48 12.15
CA GLY A 56 -28.11 -16.56 13.24
C GLY A 56 -27.59 -17.33 14.45
N MET A 57 -26.75 -18.35 14.23
CA MET A 57 -26.07 -19.12 15.29
C MET A 57 -24.98 -18.31 16.02
N LEU A 58 -24.62 -17.14 15.51
CA LEU A 58 -23.53 -16.28 15.99
C LEU A 58 -24.03 -14.92 16.48
N SER A 59 -25.34 -14.76 16.69
CA SER A 59 -26.00 -13.48 16.94
C SER A 59 -25.48 -12.72 18.18
N ASP A 60 -25.02 -13.44 19.20
CA ASP A 60 -24.43 -12.87 20.43
C ASP A 60 -22.92 -12.57 20.31
N LYS A 61 -22.28 -12.99 19.21
CA LYS A 61 -20.85 -12.85 18.99
C LYS A 61 -20.52 -11.66 18.10
N LEU A 62 -19.31 -11.12 18.24
CA LEU A 62 -18.71 -10.31 17.19
C LEU A 62 -18.20 -11.24 16.07
N VAL A 63 -18.78 -11.14 14.89
CA VAL A 63 -18.39 -11.93 13.72
C VAL A 63 -17.48 -11.09 12.83
N ILE A 64 -16.32 -11.63 12.48
CA ILE A 64 -15.37 -11.01 11.54
C ILE A 64 -15.23 -11.94 10.34
N ILE A 65 -15.68 -11.49 9.17
CA ILE A 65 -15.52 -12.20 7.90
C ILE A 65 -14.26 -11.64 7.22
N ASP A 66 -13.25 -12.48 7.03
CA ASP A 66 -12.03 -12.15 6.27
C ASP A 66 -12.12 -12.74 4.86
N PHE A 67 -12.34 -11.88 3.87
CA PHE A 67 -12.20 -12.25 2.48
C PHE A 67 -10.72 -12.29 2.07
N TRP A 68 -10.26 -13.46 1.65
CA TRP A 68 -8.86 -13.73 1.39
C TRP A 68 -8.64 -14.62 0.16
N THR A 69 -7.39 -14.71 -0.29
CA THR A 69 -6.93 -15.72 -1.25
C THR A 69 -5.55 -16.24 -0.87
N THR A 70 -5.21 -17.44 -1.33
CA THR A 70 -3.88 -18.02 -1.14
C THR A 70 -2.79 -17.25 -1.90
N GLY A 71 -3.17 -16.50 -2.93
CA GLY A 71 -2.28 -15.63 -3.72
C GLY A 71 -2.11 -14.23 -3.15
N CYS A 72 -2.69 -13.92 -1.98
CA CYS A 72 -2.59 -12.64 -1.31
C CYS A 72 -1.60 -12.74 -0.13
N PRO A 73 -0.36 -12.23 -0.26
CA PRO A 73 0.66 -12.36 0.79
C PRO A 73 0.24 -11.71 2.11
N SER A 74 -0.29 -10.49 2.06
CA SER A 74 -0.74 -9.77 3.26
C SER A 74 -1.93 -10.45 3.96
N CYS A 75 -2.79 -11.14 3.20
CA CYS A 75 -3.85 -11.95 3.79
C CYS A 75 -3.25 -13.13 4.57
N VAL A 76 -2.35 -13.88 3.92
CA VAL A 76 -1.69 -15.06 4.50
C VAL A 76 -0.87 -14.69 5.75
N GLU A 77 -0.18 -13.56 5.73
CA GLU A 77 0.58 -13.03 6.87
C GLU A 77 -0.28 -12.69 8.09
N ALA A 78 -1.55 -12.28 7.89
CA ALA A 78 -2.46 -11.91 8.97
C ALA A 78 -3.11 -13.12 9.66
N ILE A 79 -3.22 -14.26 8.99
CA ILE A 79 -3.97 -15.44 9.46
C ILE A 79 -3.52 -15.93 10.86
N PRO A 80 -2.21 -16.08 11.17
CA PRO A 80 -1.80 -16.53 12.51
C PRO A 80 -2.28 -15.60 13.63
N ALA A 81 -2.26 -14.28 13.40
CA ALA A 81 -2.75 -13.30 14.36
C ALA A 81 -4.27 -13.41 14.54
N LEU A 82 -5.03 -13.61 13.46
CA LEU A 82 -6.48 -13.84 13.53
C LEU A 82 -6.83 -15.10 14.33
N GLU A 83 -6.08 -16.18 14.14
CA GLU A 83 -6.29 -17.41 14.91
C GLU A 83 -6.00 -17.20 16.40
N GLN A 84 -4.94 -16.45 16.74
CA GLN A 84 -4.67 -16.06 18.12
C GLN A 84 -5.80 -15.22 18.73
N LEU A 85 -6.37 -14.28 17.97
CA LEU A 85 -7.52 -13.49 18.43
C LEU A 85 -8.76 -14.38 18.65
N GLN A 86 -9.02 -15.34 17.76
CA GLN A 86 -10.12 -16.30 17.94
C GLN A 86 -9.95 -17.10 19.24
N GLN A 87 -8.72 -17.54 19.55
CA GLN A 87 -8.42 -18.27 20.77
C GLN A 87 -8.57 -17.38 22.02
N GLU A 88 -8.07 -16.14 21.96
CA GLU A 88 -8.08 -15.22 23.10
C GLU A 88 -9.50 -14.78 23.49
N PHE A 89 -10.35 -14.48 22.51
CA PHE A 89 -11.71 -14.03 22.75
C PHE A 89 -12.73 -15.17 22.78
N ALA A 90 -12.32 -16.37 22.39
CA ALA A 90 -13.07 -17.63 22.49
C ALA A 90 -14.52 -17.51 21.99
N ASP A 91 -15.50 -17.68 22.88
CA ASP A 91 -16.92 -17.69 22.58
C ASP A 91 -17.50 -16.30 22.29
N ARG A 92 -16.78 -15.22 22.60
CA ARG A 92 -17.25 -13.83 22.36
C ARG A 92 -17.12 -13.38 20.91
N ILE A 93 -16.27 -14.05 20.12
CA ILE A 93 -16.09 -13.73 18.69
C ILE A 93 -16.17 -14.98 17.80
N GLN A 94 -16.42 -14.76 16.52
CA GLN A 94 -16.25 -15.77 15.47
C GLN A 94 -15.58 -15.14 14.25
N ILE A 95 -14.33 -15.52 14.01
CA ILE A 95 -13.61 -15.18 12.78
C ILE A 95 -13.92 -16.26 11.74
N ILE A 96 -14.28 -15.86 10.53
CA ILE A 96 -14.62 -16.75 9.43
C ILE A 96 -13.82 -16.32 8.21
N MET A 97 -13.01 -17.22 7.68
CA MET A 97 -12.24 -16.99 6.47
C MET A 97 -13.13 -17.32 5.27
N VAL A 98 -13.17 -16.45 4.26
CA VAL A 98 -13.97 -16.66 3.05
C VAL A 98 -13.08 -16.50 1.82
N ASN A 99 -12.93 -17.58 1.06
CA ASN A 99 -12.23 -17.58 -0.21
C ASN A 99 -13.24 -17.80 -1.35
N PRO A 100 -13.70 -16.72 -2.02
CA PRO A 100 -14.76 -16.84 -3.01
C PRO A 100 -14.30 -17.34 -4.39
N TRP A 101 -12.98 -17.43 -4.63
CA TRP A 101 -12.44 -17.74 -5.97
C TRP A 101 -11.83 -19.13 -6.10
N GLU A 102 -11.33 -19.71 -5.01
CA GLU A 102 -10.56 -20.94 -5.07
C GLU A 102 -11.35 -22.16 -4.63
N LYS A 103 -11.07 -23.31 -5.27
CA LYS A 103 -11.60 -24.62 -4.86
C LYS A 103 -10.83 -25.16 -3.66
N LYS A 104 -11.47 -26.03 -2.89
CA LYS A 104 -10.91 -26.68 -1.69
C LYS A 104 -9.52 -27.27 -1.92
N GLU A 105 -9.33 -28.05 -2.98
CA GLU A 105 -8.09 -28.77 -3.25
C GLU A 105 -6.94 -27.79 -3.53
N ALA A 106 -7.22 -26.69 -4.23
CA ALA A 106 -6.25 -25.65 -4.52
C ALA A 106 -5.83 -24.89 -3.25
N ILE A 107 -6.80 -24.59 -2.37
CA ILE A 107 -6.55 -23.96 -1.07
C ILE A 107 -5.65 -24.86 -0.23
N ILE A 108 -6.04 -26.13 -0.03
CA ILE A 108 -5.29 -27.08 0.80
C ILE A 108 -3.86 -27.26 0.26
N LYS A 109 -3.70 -27.45 -1.06
CA LYS A 109 -2.39 -27.61 -1.69
C LYS A 109 -1.48 -26.40 -1.43
N ARG A 110 -1.99 -25.18 -1.59
CA ARG A 110 -1.21 -23.95 -1.43
C ARG A 110 -0.90 -23.67 0.03
N VAL A 111 -1.87 -23.83 0.92
CA VAL A 111 -1.69 -23.67 2.37
C VAL A 111 -0.63 -24.64 2.90
N ASN A 112 -0.68 -25.92 2.50
CA ASN A 112 0.31 -26.92 2.93
C ASN A 112 1.73 -26.64 2.40
N ALA A 113 1.88 -25.85 1.33
CA ALA A 113 3.18 -25.46 0.79
C ALA A 113 3.76 -24.19 1.46
N MET A 114 2.96 -23.47 2.26
CA MET A 114 3.39 -22.24 2.92
C MET A 114 4.13 -22.56 4.23
N LYS A 115 5.27 -21.89 4.47
CA LYS A 115 6.02 -22.07 5.73
C LYS A 115 5.38 -21.34 6.92
N ILE A 116 4.63 -20.28 6.63
CA ILE A 116 3.99 -19.41 7.63
C ILE A 116 2.70 -20.03 8.21
N LEU A 117 2.04 -20.92 7.46
CA LEU A 117 0.88 -21.69 7.89
C LEU A 117 1.30 -23.14 8.09
N ARG A 118 1.12 -23.68 9.29
CA ARG A 118 1.53 -25.06 9.64
C ARG A 118 0.57 -25.64 10.67
N PRO A 119 0.53 -26.97 10.87
CA PRO A 119 -0.34 -27.56 11.90
C PRO A 119 -0.16 -26.86 13.26
N GLY A 120 -1.27 -26.39 13.85
CA GLY A 120 -1.33 -25.61 15.08
C GLY A 120 -1.04 -24.10 14.95
N ILE A 121 -0.64 -23.60 13.77
CA ILE A 121 -0.32 -22.19 13.52
C ILE A 121 -0.85 -21.75 12.15
N GLY A 122 -1.92 -20.98 12.16
CA GLY A 122 -2.52 -20.34 10.99
C GLY A 122 -3.47 -21.25 10.21
N LEU A 123 -4.72 -20.81 10.08
CA LEU A 123 -5.79 -21.47 9.31
C LEU A 123 -5.99 -22.96 9.68
N THR A 124 -5.92 -23.28 10.97
CA THR A 124 -6.12 -24.66 11.45
C THR A 124 -7.47 -24.85 12.12
N THR A 125 -7.94 -23.82 12.81
CA THR A 125 -9.18 -23.83 13.61
C THR A 125 -10.23 -22.86 13.09
N LEU A 126 -9.84 -21.87 12.28
CA LEU A 126 -10.77 -20.90 11.71
C LEU A 126 -11.64 -21.58 10.63
N PRO A 127 -12.98 -21.47 10.72
CA PRO A 127 -13.88 -21.90 9.65
C PRO A 127 -13.50 -21.20 8.35
N ASN A 128 -13.27 -21.97 7.29
CA ASN A 128 -12.83 -21.44 6.02
C ASN A 128 -13.77 -21.87 4.89
N ALA A 129 -14.63 -20.94 4.45
CA ALA A 129 -15.55 -21.15 3.33
C ALA A 129 -14.80 -21.02 2.00
N TYR A 130 -15.00 -21.96 1.08
CA TYR A 130 -14.40 -21.92 -0.26
C TYR A 130 -15.45 -21.86 -1.37
N GLY A 131 -15.07 -21.27 -2.51
CA GLY A 131 -15.95 -21.12 -3.67
C GLY A 131 -17.25 -20.37 -3.33
N ASP A 132 -17.20 -19.46 -2.37
CA ASP A 132 -18.36 -18.66 -1.97
C ASP A 132 -18.83 -17.74 -3.10
N THR A 133 -20.14 -17.73 -3.31
CA THR A 133 -20.83 -16.81 -4.23
C THR A 133 -21.88 -15.97 -3.52
N VAL A 134 -22.20 -16.25 -2.26
CA VAL A 134 -23.26 -15.55 -1.53
C VAL A 134 -22.67 -14.37 -0.77
N TRP A 135 -21.69 -14.61 0.09
CA TRP A 135 -21.08 -13.55 0.91
C TRP A 135 -20.36 -12.51 0.06
N ARG A 136 -19.71 -12.93 -1.04
CA ARG A 136 -19.12 -11.99 -2.01
C ARG A 136 -20.16 -11.11 -2.72
N ASN A 137 -21.36 -11.60 -2.98
CA ASN A 137 -22.41 -10.78 -3.62
C ASN A 137 -23.05 -9.81 -2.62
N ILE A 138 -23.11 -10.18 -1.35
CA ILE A 138 -23.61 -9.32 -0.26
C ILE A 138 -22.59 -8.22 0.06
N PHE A 139 -21.31 -8.58 0.07
CA PHE A 139 -20.20 -7.66 0.35
C PHE A 139 -19.28 -7.60 -0.86
N PRO A 140 -19.69 -6.94 -1.96
CA PRO A 140 -18.87 -6.84 -3.15
C PRO A 140 -17.56 -6.11 -2.85
N HIS A 141 -16.46 -6.67 -3.36
CA HIS A 141 -15.12 -6.12 -3.24
C HIS A 141 -14.29 -6.58 -4.45
N ALA A 142 -13.41 -5.70 -4.95
CA ALA A 142 -12.50 -5.97 -6.05
C ALA A 142 -11.14 -6.49 -5.57
N GLY A 143 -10.73 -6.13 -4.34
CA GLY A 143 -9.45 -6.52 -3.77
C GLY A 143 -9.56 -7.10 -2.36
N VAL A 144 -8.63 -8.03 -2.06
CA VAL A 144 -8.39 -8.62 -0.74
C VAL A 144 -7.04 -8.16 -0.18
N PRO A 145 -6.84 -8.13 1.16
CA PRO A 145 -7.81 -8.51 2.19
C PRO A 145 -9.00 -7.55 2.30
N HIS A 146 -10.16 -8.09 2.70
CA HIS A 146 -11.35 -7.29 2.98
C HIS A 146 -12.09 -7.87 4.20
N HIS A 147 -12.30 -7.04 5.21
CA HIS A 147 -12.93 -7.44 6.47
C HIS A 147 -14.34 -6.88 6.57
N ILE A 148 -15.30 -7.74 6.90
CA ILE A 148 -16.63 -7.32 7.31
C ILE A 148 -16.85 -7.69 8.76
N TRP A 149 -17.17 -6.71 9.58
CA TRP A 149 -17.45 -6.89 11.00
C TRP A 149 -18.95 -6.80 11.22
N ILE A 150 -19.52 -7.82 11.84
CA ILE A 150 -20.94 -7.93 12.13
C ILE A 150 -21.10 -8.13 13.63
N TYR A 151 -21.91 -7.28 14.26
CA TYR A 151 -22.24 -7.42 15.67
C TYR A 151 -23.73 -7.17 15.88
N LYS A 152 -24.39 -8.05 16.64
CA LYS A 152 -25.85 -8.01 16.84
C LYS A 152 -26.61 -7.95 15.50
N ASN A 153 -26.20 -8.80 14.56
CA ASN A 153 -26.71 -8.91 13.18
C ASN A 153 -26.61 -7.62 12.34
N LYS A 154 -25.83 -6.61 12.76
CA LYS A 154 -25.59 -5.40 11.98
C LYS A 154 -24.17 -5.35 11.47
N VAL A 155 -23.99 -4.90 10.24
CA VAL A 155 -22.67 -4.56 9.70
C VAL A 155 -22.16 -3.34 10.45
N ILE A 156 -21.10 -3.49 11.24
CA ILE A 156 -20.50 -2.39 11.99
C ILE A 156 -19.25 -1.84 11.32
N ALA A 157 -18.56 -2.62 10.48
CA ALA A 157 -17.44 -2.14 9.69
C ALA A 157 -17.24 -2.93 8.40
N SER A 158 -16.67 -2.26 7.40
CA SER A 158 -16.20 -2.81 6.14
C SER A 158 -14.80 -2.26 5.88
N THR A 159 -13.77 -3.01 6.25
CA THR A 159 -12.43 -2.47 6.54
C THR A 159 -11.30 -3.43 6.10
N PHE A 160 -10.10 -3.30 6.67
CA PHE A 160 -8.91 -4.08 6.33
C PHE A 160 -8.53 -5.09 7.43
N SER A 161 -7.73 -6.12 7.09
CA SER A 161 -7.28 -7.10 8.09
C SER A 161 -6.44 -6.51 9.22
N ARG A 162 -5.70 -5.41 8.97
CA ARG A 162 -4.92 -4.73 10.01
C ARG A 162 -5.79 -4.23 11.17
N ASN A 163 -7.08 -4.00 10.92
CA ASN A 163 -8.00 -3.48 11.93
C ASN A 163 -8.45 -4.55 12.93
N ALA A 164 -8.26 -5.85 12.65
CA ALA A 164 -8.49 -6.92 13.60
C ALA A 164 -7.34 -6.98 14.61
N THR A 165 -7.45 -6.15 15.64
CA THR A 165 -6.52 -6.10 16.76
C THR A 165 -7.25 -6.45 18.05
N ARG A 166 -6.48 -6.89 19.06
CA ARG A 166 -7.00 -7.16 20.40
C ARG A 166 -7.73 -5.96 20.98
N GLU A 167 -7.17 -4.77 20.83
CA GLU A 167 -7.74 -3.53 21.37
C GLU A 167 -9.08 -3.18 20.70
N HIS A 168 -9.14 -3.20 19.37
CA HIS A 168 -10.38 -2.89 18.66
C HIS A 168 -11.50 -3.87 18.99
N ILE A 169 -11.19 -5.17 19.05
CA ILE A 169 -12.16 -6.20 19.43
C ILE A 169 -12.65 -5.97 20.86
N ALA A 170 -11.74 -5.75 21.81
CA ALA A 170 -12.11 -5.51 23.21
C ALA A 170 -13.00 -4.28 23.37
N LYS A 171 -12.66 -3.16 22.72
CA LYS A 171 -13.45 -1.93 22.74
C LYS A 171 -14.85 -2.13 22.16
N ILE A 172 -14.96 -2.80 21.01
CA ILE A 172 -16.26 -3.10 20.38
C ILE A 172 -17.13 -3.99 21.29
N LEU A 173 -16.55 -5.03 21.90
CA LEU A 173 -17.26 -5.88 22.85
C LEU A 173 -17.68 -5.14 24.13
N ALA A 174 -16.92 -4.11 24.54
CA ALA A 174 -17.28 -3.21 25.65
C ALA A 174 -18.32 -2.14 25.26
N GLY A 175 -18.74 -2.06 23.99
CA GLY A 175 -19.67 -1.06 23.50
C GLY A 175 -19.04 0.32 23.26
N GLU A 176 -17.71 0.40 23.23
CA GLU A 176 -16.97 1.61 22.90
C GLU A 176 -16.93 1.86 21.38
N LYS A 177 -16.76 3.13 21.00
CA LYS A 177 -16.55 3.51 19.61
C LYS A 177 -15.09 3.27 19.21
N VAL A 178 -14.89 2.66 18.05
CA VAL A 178 -13.58 2.44 17.43
C VAL A 178 -13.58 3.08 16.04
N ASN A 179 -12.51 3.79 15.70
CA ASN A 179 -12.33 4.32 14.35
C ASN A 179 -11.88 3.20 13.41
N LEU A 180 -12.82 2.62 12.67
CA LEU A 180 -12.56 1.62 11.64
C LEU A 180 -12.87 2.23 10.28
N SER A 181 -11.83 2.58 9.53
CA SER A 181 -12.03 3.26 8.26
C SER A 181 -12.66 2.34 7.23
N LEU A 182 -13.63 2.89 6.49
CA LEU A 182 -14.29 2.20 5.40
C LEU A 182 -13.29 1.96 4.26
N LYS A 183 -13.07 0.69 3.89
CA LYS A 183 -12.33 0.34 2.69
C LYS A 183 -13.19 0.62 1.45
N VAL A 184 -12.96 1.77 0.82
CA VAL A 184 -13.66 2.17 -0.40
C VAL A 184 -13.08 1.42 -1.60
N ASP A 185 -13.95 0.78 -2.38
CA ASP A 185 -13.55 0.08 -3.60
C ASP A 185 -14.11 0.79 -4.83
N LEU A 186 -13.37 1.77 -5.32
CA LEU A 186 -13.78 2.60 -6.46
C LEU A 186 -13.90 1.80 -7.77
N GLN A 187 -13.28 0.62 -7.86
CA GLN A 187 -13.43 -0.22 -9.05
C GLN A 187 -14.85 -0.76 -9.16
N LEU A 188 -15.56 -0.94 -8.05
CA LEU A 188 -16.97 -1.35 -8.06
C LEU A 188 -17.89 -0.28 -8.66
N SER A 189 -17.50 0.99 -8.59
CA SER A 189 -18.20 2.09 -9.28
C SER A 189 -17.67 2.35 -10.69
N GLY A 190 -16.83 1.46 -11.23
CA GLY A 190 -16.21 1.61 -12.55
C GLY A 190 -15.10 2.65 -12.62
N TYR A 191 -14.62 3.15 -11.48
CA TYR A 191 -13.60 4.19 -11.43
C TYR A 191 -12.21 3.60 -11.15
N ASP A 192 -11.37 3.57 -12.19
CA ASP A 192 -9.96 3.18 -12.08
C ASP A 192 -9.10 4.41 -11.79
N VAL A 193 -8.74 4.59 -10.51
CA VAL A 193 -7.90 5.69 -10.05
C VAL A 193 -6.53 5.74 -10.73
N LYS A 194 -5.98 4.61 -11.20
CA LYS A 194 -4.64 4.60 -11.82
C LYS A 194 -4.67 5.13 -13.24
N LYS A 195 -5.82 5.00 -13.91
CA LYS A 195 -6.05 5.41 -15.31
C LYS A 195 -6.78 6.75 -15.43
N SER A 196 -7.46 7.18 -14.37
CA SER A 196 -8.31 8.37 -14.37
C SER A 196 -7.65 9.54 -13.62
N SER A 197 -7.97 10.77 -14.00
CA SER A 197 -7.59 11.95 -13.22
C SER A 197 -8.37 12.03 -11.92
N LEU A 198 -7.71 12.46 -10.84
CA LEU A 198 -8.40 12.78 -9.59
C LEU A 198 -9.31 14.01 -9.77
N VAL A 199 -8.98 14.90 -10.70
CA VAL A 199 -9.84 16.03 -11.13
C VAL A 199 -10.59 15.68 -12.41
N HIS A 200 -11.91 15.86 -12.40
CA HIS A 200 -12.74 15.73 -13.59
C HIS A 200 -13.03 17.10 -14.22
N LYS A 201 -13.01 17.15 -15.54
CA LYS A 201 -13.46 18.33 -16.30
C LYS A 201 -14.97 18.50 -16.07
N GLY A 202 -15.40 19.69 -15.69
CA GLY A 202 -16.84 20.01 -15.57
C GLY A 202 -17.59 19.97 -16.91
N HIS A 203 -16.87 20.12 -18.02
CA HIS A 203 -17.39 20.01 -19.39
C HIS A 203 -16.27 19.55 -20.35
N PRO A 204 -16.55 18.72 -21.39
CA PRO A 204 -15.52 18.19 -22.28
C PRO A 204 -14.67 19.23 -23.01
N THR A 205 -15.21 20.43 -23.25
CA THR A 205 -14.49 21.52 -23.92
C THR A 205 -13.53 22.29 -23.01
N LEU A 206 -13.57 22.08 -21.69
CA LEU A 206 -12.64 22.71 -20.76
C LEU A 206 -11.26 22.04 -20.85
N LYS A 207 -10.23 22.85 -21.03
CA LYS A 207 -8.84 22.40 -21.22
C LYS A 207 -7.95 22.97 -20.12
N PRO A 208 -7.91 22.35 -18.93
CA PRO A 208 -7.07 22.82 -17.85
C PRO A 208 -5.59 22.61 -18.22
N MET A 209 -4.85 23.71 -18.35
CA MET A 209 -3.45 23.68 -18.81
C MET A 209 -2.43 23.63 -17.67
N PHE A 210 -2.81 24.10 -16.48
CA PHE A 210 -1.96 24.11 -15.29
C PHE A 210 -2.84 24.04 -14.05
N TYR A 211 -2.63 23.05 -13.18
CA TYR A 211 -3.23 23.00 -11.86
C TYR A 211 -2.44 22.06 -10.95
N SER A 212 -2.64 22.20 -9.66
CA SER A 212 -2.26 21.22 -8.67
C SER A 212 -3.32 21.14 -7.58
N VAL A 213 -3.55 19.94 -7.05
CA VAL A 213 -4.61 19.67 -6.09
C VAL A 213 -4.19 18.62 -5.08
N PHE A 214 -4.65 18.79 -3.85
CA PHE A 214 -4.52 17.83 -2.77
C PHE A 214 -5.89 17.25 -2.42
N PHE A 215 -5.95 15.93 -2.31
CA PHE A 215 -7.06 15.19 -1.74
C PHE A 215 -6.58 14.52 -0.45
N LYS A 216 -7.49 14.37 0.52
CA LYS A 216 -7.23 13.48 1.67
C LYS A 216 -6.95 12.07 1.18
N GLY A 217 -6.25 11.29 2.01
CA GLY A 217 -6.08 9.87 1.79
C GLY A 217 -7.44 9.19 1.64
N ILE A 218 -7.54 8.27 0.68
CA ILE A 218 -8.76 7.49 0.43
C ILE A 218 -8.48 6.06 0.81
N HIS A 219 -9.09 5.60 1.91
CA HIS A 219 -9.02 4.21 2.32
C HIS A 219 -9.55 3.31 1.21
N GLY A 220 -8.74 2.34 0.82
CA GLY A 220 -9.06 1.32 -0.18
C GLY A 220 -8.37 1.55 -1.53
N ILE A 221 -7.77 2.73 -1.70
CA ILE A 221 -6.79 2.98 -2.76
C ILE A 221 -5.39 2.63 -2.25
N GLY A 222 -4.62 1.90 -3.05
CA GLY A 222 -3.22 1.61 -2.74
C GLY A 222 -2.33 2.84 -2.92
N ARG A 223 -1.18 2.85 -2.24
CA ARG A 223 -0.13 3.84 -2.49
C ARG A 223 0.42 3.68 -3.91
N GLY A 224 0.77 4.79 -4.55
CA GLY A 224 1.39 4.72 -5.88
C GLY A 224 1.55 6.07 -6.56
N ALA A 225 1.93 6.02 -7.83
CA ALA A 225 1.97 7.18 -8.70
C ALA A 225 1.65 6.76 -10.13
N SER A 226 1.10 7.68 -10.93
CA SER A 226 0.98 7.49 -12.38
C SER A 226 1.32 8.77 -13.12
N THR A 227 1.70 8.60 -14.39
CA THR A 227 2.00 9.70 -15.31
C THR A 227 1.15 9.53 -16.55
N GLN A 228 0.62 10.64 -17.04
CA GLN A 228 -0.10 10.71 -18.31
C GLN A 228 0.39 11.92 -19.10
N ILE A 229 0.46 11.78 -20.42
CA ILE A 229 0.64 12.89 -21.34
C ILE A 229 -0.63 12.96 -22.17
N ASP A 230 -1.36 14.07 -22.06
CA ASP A 230 -2.46 14.41 -22.94
C ASP A 230 -1.89 15.14 -24.15
N THR A 231 -1.77 14.43 -25.27
CA THR A 231 -1.22 14.99 -26.51
C THR A 231 -2.20 15.93 -27.21
N MET A 232 -3.51 15.83 -26.92
CA MET A 232 -4.52 16.69 -27.53
C MET A 232 -4.54 18.08 -26.88
N ASP A 233 -4.35 18.13 -25.56
CA ASP A 233 -4.33 19.38 -24.80
C ASP A 233 -2.90 19.87 -24.49
N GLY A 234 -1.87 19.06 -24.79
CA GLY A 234 -0.47 19.43 -24.57
C GLY A 234 -0.08 19.47 -23.09
N VAL A 235 -0.70 18.62 -22.26
CA VAL A 235 -0.58 18.63 -20.80
C VAL A 235 0.07 17.34 -20.29
N PHE A 236 1.08 17.51 -19.44
CA PHE A 236 1.69 16.46 -18.64
C PHE A 236 1.01 16.41 -17.27
N ILE A 237 0.49 15.24 -16.88
CA ILE A 237 -0.19 15.03 -15.59
C ILE A 237 0.59 14.00 -14.79
N ARG A 238 0.94 14.36 -13.55
CA ARG A 238 1.55 13.46 -12.56
C ARG A 238 0.63 13.32 -11.37
N ARG A 239 0.43 12.08 -10.94
CA ARG A 239 -0.45 11.70 -9.83
C ARG A 239 0.32 10.91 -8.80
N PHE A 240 -0.04 11.12 -7.55
CA PHE A 240 0.45 10.41 -6.39
C PHE A 240 -0.74 10.02 -5.52
N TYR A 241 -0.86 8.75 -5.17
CA TYR A 241 -2.00 8.21 -4.42
C TYR A 241 -1.58 7.88 -3.00
N ASN A 242 -2.35 8.36 -2.02
CA ASN A 242 -2.21 8.04 -0.59
C ASN A 242 -0.77 8.12 -0.07
N GLN A 243 -0.01 9.13 -0.49
CA GLN A 243 1.35 9.32 -0.05
C GLN A 243 1.39 10.00 1.33
N PRO A 244 2.19 9.47 2.27
CA PRO A 244 2.53 10.18 3.49
C PRO A 244 3.20 11.53 3.18
N ILE A 245 3.00 12.54 4.04
CA ILE A 245 3.62 13.87 3.92
C ILE A 245 5.12 13.77 3.64
N LEU A 246 5.83 12.97 4.44
CA LEU A 246 7.27 12.77 4.32
C LEU A 246 7.66 12.25 2.92
N ASP A 247 6.87 11.35 2.35
CA ASP A 247 7.17 10.75 1.05
C ASP A 247 6.91 11.72 -0.10
N LEU A 248 5.91 12.59 0.01
CA LEU A 248 5.73 13.69 -0.95
C LEU A 248 6.94 14.64 -0.95
N TYR A 249 7.45 15.01 0.23
CA TYR A 249 8.65 15.82 0.35
C TYR A 249 9.88 15.12 -0.23
N LYS A 250 10.10 13.85 0.10
CA LYS A 250 11.18 13.04 -0.50
C LYS A 250 11.14 13.07 -2.03
N ILE A 251 9.96 12.85 -2.61
CA ILE A 251 9.77 12.89 -4.07
C ILE A 251 10.07 14.28 -4.64
N ALA A 252 9.52 15.33 -4.04
CA ALA A 252 9.68 16.70 -4.53
C ALA A 252 11.13 17.20 -4.46
N PHE A 253 11.92 16.69 -3.52
CA PHE A 253 13.32 17.04 -3.32
C PHE A 253 14.31 16.00 -3.88
N GLY A 254 13.82 14.94 -4.53
CA GLY A 254 14.67 13.92 -5.15
C GLY A 254 15.45 13.06 -4.16
N VAL A 255 14.92 12.87 -2.95
CA VAL A 255 15.53 12.04 -1.89
C VAL A 255 14.90 10.65 -1.92
N SER A 256 15.74 9.61 -2.00
CA SER A 256 15.27 8.23 -2.03
C SER A 256 14.82 7.74 -0.65
N PRO A 257 13.83 6.83 -0.54
CA PRO A 257 13.36 6.29 0.75
C PRO A 257 14.45 5.68 1.64
N TYR A 258 15.55 5.19 1.04
CA TYR A 258 16.67 4.57 1.76
C TYR A 258 17.72 5.58 2.26
N GLU A 259 17.64 6.85 1.84
CA GLU A 259 18.59 7.91 2.20
C GLU A 259 18.25 8.53 3.57
N LYS A 260 18.02 7.67 4.58
CA LYS A 260 17.56 8.09 5.92
C LYS A 260 18.47 9.13 6.56
N ASN A 261 19.77 9.01 6.37
CA ASN A 261 20.73 9.97 6.95
C ASN A 261 20.59 11.36 6.33
N ARG A 262 20.03 11.49 5.13
CA ARG A 262 19.82 12.76 4.40
C ARG A 262 18.42 13.31 4.53
N ILE A 263 17.69 12.83 5.53
CA ILE A 263 16.40 13.35 5.92
C ILE A 263 16.54 13.81 7.36
N ARG A 264 16.17 15.06 7.60
CA ARG A 264 16.11 15.67 8.92
C ARG A 264 14.69 16.12 9.18
N ILE A 265 14.12 15.64 10.29
CA ILE A 265 12.75 15.95 10.70
C ILE A 265 12.83 16.71 12.03
N ASP A 266 12.68 18.02 11.95
CA ASP A 266 12.71 18.97 13.08
C ASP A 266 11.30 19.48 13.37
N VAL A 267 10.38 18.55 13.63
CA VAL A 267 8.99 18.84 14.00
C VAL A 267 8.70 18.31 15.40
N ALA A 268 7.78 18.94 16.12
CA ALA A 268 7.48 18.57 17.51
C ALA A 268 7.03 17.11 17.66
N ASP A 269 6.21 16.63 16.71
CA ASP A 269 5.80 15.24 16.61
C ASP A 269 6.45 14.58 15.38
N SER A 270 7.73 14.23 15.51
CA SER A 270 8.46 13.58 14.42
C SER A 270 8.03 12.14 14.17
N VAL A 271 7.40 11.50 15.17
CA VAL A 271 6.89 10.13 15.06
C VAL A 271 5.70 10.06 14.10
N SER A 272 4.84 11.10 14.09
CA SER A 272 3.71 11.17 13.15
C SER A 272 4.12 11.28 11.67
N MET A 273 5.40 11.52 11.36
CA MET A 273 5.89 11.54 9.98
C MET A 273 6.20 10.14 9.43
N GLU A 274 6.25 9.14 10.30
CA GLU A 274 6.50 7.75 9.94
C GLU A 274 5.24 6.91 10.03
N TRP A 275 5.18 5.85 9.23
CA TRP A 275 4.07 4.90 9.29
C TRP A 275 4.02 4.21 10.66
N PRO A 276 2.86 4.17 11.36
CA PRO A 276 2.76 3.57 12.69
C PRO A 276 3.14 2.09 12.70
N ARG A 277 3.85 1.66 13.73
CA ARG A 277 4.14 0.23 13.95
C ARG A 277 2.96 -0.52 14.56
N ASN A 278 2.10 0.18 15.30
CA ASN A 278 0.90 -0.38 15.92
C ASN A 278 -0.30 -0.18 14.99
N ASN A 279 -0.99 -1.26 14.66
CA ASN A 279 -2.15 -1.23 13.79
C ASN A 279 -3.35 -0.47 14.38
N ASN A 280 -3.43 -0.31 15.70
CA ASN A 280 -4.50 0.47 16.35
C ASN A 280 -4.51 1.93 15.90
N ASP A 281 -3.34 2.47 15.55
CA ASP A 281 -3.15 3.89 15.27
C ASP A 281 -3.18 4.20 13.76
N VAL A 282 -3.12 3.17 12.90
CA VAL A 282 -2.89 3.33 11.45
C VAL A 282 -3.99 4.13 10.76
N ASP A 283 -5.26 3.88 11.08
CA ASP A 283 -6.37 4.53 10.36
C ASP A 283 -6.44 6.02 10.69
N SER A 284 -6.39 6.39 11.98
CA SER A 284 -6.34 7.79 12.41
C SER A 284 -5.10 8.50 11.89
N TRP A 285 -3.93 7.84 11.94
CA TRP A 285 -2.71 8.38 11.37
C TRP A 285 -2.83 8.60 9.86
N PHE A 286 -3.42 7.66 9.12
CA PHE A 286 -3.60 7.74 7.69
C PHE A 286 -4.49 8.93 7.31
N ASP A 287 -5.59 9.13 8.03
CA ASP A 287 -6.53 10.24 7.79
C ASP A 287 -5.85 11.62 7.92
N GLU A 288 -4.86 11.71 8.79
CA GLU A 288 -4.15 12.95 9.08
C GLU A 288 -2.88 13.16 8.25
N ASN A 289 -2.24 12.09 7.77
CA ASN A 289 -0.88 12.13 7.22
C ASN A 289 -0.77 11.62 5.77
N CYS A 290 -1.79 10.97 5.22
CA CYS A 290 -1.78 10.51 3.82
C CYS A 290 -2.61 11.43 2.92
N PHE A 291 -2.05 11.73 1.75
CA PHE A 291 -2.67 12.60 0.75
C PHE A 291 -2.52 12.02 -0.64
N SER A 292 -3.54 12.23 -1.47
CA SER A 292 -3.36 12.08 -2.92
C SER A 292 -3.10 13.45 -3.53
N TYR A 293 -2.15 13.54 -4.44
CA TYR A 293 -1.70 14.78 -5.06
C TYR A 293 -1.66 14.63 -6.57
N GLU A 294 -2.30 15.54 -7.29
CA GLU A 294 -2.28 15.60 -8.75
C GLU A 294 -1.76 16.96 -9.19
N ILE A 295 -0.85 16.96 -10.15
CA ILE A 295 -0.33 18.17 -10.78
C ILE A 295 -0.34 17.99 -12.30
N ALA A 296 -0.91 18.97 -12.97
CA ALA A 296 -0.90 19.10 -14.42
C ALA A 296 -0.10 20.33 -14.82
N LEU A 297 0.78 20.15 -15.80
CA LEU A 297 1.66 21.17 -16.34
C LEU A 297 1.61 21.12 -17.86
N PRO A 298 1.83 22.24 -18.57
CA PRO A 298 2.18 22.19 -19.99
C PRO A 298 3.38 21.26 -20.20
N VAL A 299 3.40 20.46 -21.26
CA VAL A 299 4.44 19.43 -21.50
C VAL A 299 5.86 20.02 -21.46
N GLY A 300 6.06 21.24 -21.96
CA GLY A 300 7.35 21.94 -21.93
C GLY A 300 7.88 22.27 -20.53
N LEU A 301 7.05 22.18 -19.49
CA LEU A 301 7.42 22.44 -18.10
C LEU A 301 7.63 21.17 -17.26
N LYS A 302 7.57 19.97 -17.88
CA LYS A 302 7.75 18.69 -17.18
C LYS A 302 9.03 18.64 -16.32
N GLU A 303 10.15 19.17 -16.82
CA GLU A 303 11.43 19.20 -16.10
C GLU A 303 11.39 20.09 -14.84
N ARG A 304 10.38 20.96 -14.70
CA ARG A 304 10.14 21.79 -13.51
C ARG A 304 9.16 21.16 -12.52
N LEU A 305 8.69 19.94 -12.76
CA LEU A 305 7.71 19.23 -11.92
C LEU A 305 8.09 19.29 -10.43
N THR A 306 9.32 18.89 -10.10
CA THR A 306 9.78 18.86 -8.70
C THR A 306 9.79 20.26 -8.08
N LYS A 307 10.14 21.30 -8.84
CA LYS A 307 10.12 22.68 -8.34
C LYS A 307 8.70 23.17 -8.04
N HIS A 308 7.72 22.82 -8.89
CA HIS A 308 6.31 23.09 -8.62
C HIS A 308 5.82 22.32 -7.40
N MET A 309 6.16 21.03 -7.29
CA MET A 309 5.85 20.23 -6.09
C MET A 309 6.40 20.84 -4.81
N GLN A 310 7.67 21.27 -4.78
CA GLN A 310 8.27 21.91 -3.60
C GLN A 310 7.47 23.16 -3.18
N THR A 311 7.04 23.97 -4.14
CA THR A 311 6.25 25.17 -3.90
C THR A 311 4.87 24.82 -3.37
N ASP A 312 4.18 23.87 -4.00
CA ASP A 312 2.84 23.45 -3.61
C ASP A 312 2.80 22.78 -2.24
N LEU A 313 3.76 21.90 -1.95
CA LEU A 313 3.88 21.23 -0.65
C LEU A 313 4.13 22.24 0.45
N ASN A 314 5.08 23.18 0.26
CA ASN A 314 5.34 24.21 1.27
C ASN A 314 4.18 25.19 1.42
N ARG A 315 3.50 25.57 0.33
CA ARG A 315 2.31 26.42 0.41
C ARG A 315 1.18 25.73 1.19
N TYR A 316 0.90 24.46 0.90
CA TYR A 316 -0.20 23.74 1.52
C TYR A 316 0.10 23.35 2.98
N PHE A 317 1.25 22.72 3.23
CA PHE A 317 1.57 22.19 4.56
C PHE A 317 2.05 23.26 5.56
N SER A 318 2.50 24.44 5.10
CA SER A 318 2.75 25.57 6.02
C SER A 318 1.47 26.07 6.68
N GLU A 319 0.34 26.02 5.99
CA GLU A 319 -0.96 26.44 6.55
C GLU A 319 -1.61 25.34 7.38
N ILE A 320 -1.65 24.11 6.84
CA ILE A 320 -2.43 23.02 7.46
C ILE A 320 -1.66 22.30 8.58
N LYS A 321 -0.34 22.21 8.47
CA LYS A 321 0.51 21.44 9.40
C LYS A 321 1.60 22.28 10.06
N ARG A 322 1.72 23.57 9.71
CA ARG A 322 2.78 24.47 10.20
C ARG A 322 4.19 23.90 9.97
N ILE A 323 4.40 23.27 8.81
CA ILE A 323 5.70 22.72 8.41
C ILE A 323 6.16 23.28 7.07
N GLU A 324 7.47 23.25 6.86
CA GLU A 324 8.09 23.50 5.56
C GLU A 324 9.24 22.51 5.33
N GLY A 325 9.51 22.21 4.06
CA GLY A 325 10.62 21.38 3.61
C GLY A 325 11.56 22.13 2.68
N PHE A 326 12.86 21.96 2.85
CA PHE A 326 13.89 22.56 1.99
C PHE A 326 15.20 21.74 2.02
N MET A 327 16.06 21.96 1.03
CA MET A 327 17.43 21.42 1.07
C MET A 327 18.30 22.31 1.95
N GLN A 328 18.89 21.71 2.97
CA GLN A 328 19.85 22.37 3.83
C GLN A 328 21.24 21.75 3.62
N LYS A 329 22.23 22.60 3.41
CA LYS A 329 23.62 22.19 3.23
C LYS A 329 24.40 22.37 4.53
N ASN A 330 24.73 21.28 5.20
CA ASN A 330 25.50 21.29 6.45
C ASN A 330 26.72 20.38 6.35
N GLU A 331 27.69 20.58 7.24
CA GLU A 331 28.87 19.73 7.34
C GLU A 331 28.56 18.46 8.14
N TYR A 332 28.86 17.28 7.57
CA TYR A 332 28.66 15.99 8.21
C TYR A 332 29.93 15.13 8.16
N PRO A 333 30.10 14.19 9.11
CA PRO A 333 31.06 13.11 8.94
C PRO A 333 30.67 12.24 7.74
N CYS A 334 31.63 11.99 6.85
CA CYS A 334 31.41 11.27 5.60
C CYS A 334 32.50 10.24 5.34
N TRP A 335 32.13 9.22 4.59
CA TRP A 335 33.04 8.47 3.76
C TRP A 335 33.11 9.13 2.38
N ILE A 336 34.31 9.46 1.95
CA ILE A 336 34.59 10.12 0.68
C ILE A 336 35.12 9.05 -0.26
N LEU A 337 34.37 8.76 -1.32
CA LEU A 337 34.76 7.86 -2.39
C LEU A 337 35.61 8.64 -3.40
N GLN A 338 36.80 8.15 -3.70
CA GLN A 338 37.75 8.80 -4.60
C GLN A 338 38.29 7.79 -5.61
N LYS A 339 38.82 8.28 -6.74
CA LYS A 339 39.58 7.44 -7.66
C LYS A 339 40.83 6.94 -6.94
N GLY A 340 41.10 5.64 -7.03
CA GLY A 340 42.32 5.04 -6.49
C GLY A 340 43.53 5.32 -7.39
N SER A 341 44.71 4.85 -6.95
CA SER A 341 45.95 4.94 -7.74
C SER A 341 46.05 3.90 -8.87
N GLY A 342 45.21 2.86 -8.83
CA GLY A 342 45.17 1.81 -9.85
C GLY A 342 44.23 2.13 -11.03
N ASN A 343 44.31 1.29 -12.07
CA ASN A 343 43.36 1.33 -13.17
C ASN A 343 41.95 0.95 -12.70
N LEU A 344 40.94 1.56 -13.31
CA LEU A 344 39.55 1.15 -13.09
C LEU A 344 39.37 -0.27 -13.62
N ASN A 345 38.69 -1.11 -12.84
CA ASN A 345 38.35 -2.47 -13.26
C ASN A 345 37.20 -2.43 -14.27
N GLN A 346 37.51 -2.15 -15.53
CA GLN A 346 36.55 -2.08 -16.62
C GLN A 346 36.59 -3.38 -17.42
N GLN A 347 35.49 -4.13 -17.41
CA GLN A 347 35.35 -5.38 -18.15
C GLN A 347 34.39 -5.14 -19.33
N LEU A 348 34.81 -4.29 -20.27
CA LEU A 348 33.94 -3.75 -21.32
C LEU A 348 33.38 -4.83 -22.24
N ASP A 349 34.12 -5.92 -22.44
CA ASP A 349 33.74 -7.06 -23.29
C ASP A 349 32.78 -8.04 -22.58
N LYS A 350 32.52 -7.86 -21.28
CA LYS A 350 31.61 -8.72 -20.53
C LYS A 350 30.21 -8.12 -20.43
N GLU A 351 29.21 -8.98 -20.38
CA GLU A 351 27.84 -8.55 -20.10
C GLU A 351 27.72 -7.88 -18.72
N SER A 352 26.86 -6.86 -18.64
CA SER A 352 26.49 -6.23 -17.39
C SER A 352 25.63 -7.19 -16.56
N LYS A 353 26.14 -7.60 -15.40
CA LYS A 353 25.45 -8.55 -14.50
C LYS A 353 25.55 -8.08 -13.05
N VAL A 354 24.54 -8.37 -12.25
CA VAL A 354 24.60 -8.27 -10.78
C VAL A 354 24.35 -9.67 -10.24
N GLU A 355 25.29 -10.18 -9.45
CA GLU A 355 25.28 -11.56 -8.99
C GLU A 355 25.65 -11.64 -7.51
N GLU A 356 24.84 -12.34 -6.73
CA GLU A 356 25.20 -12.71 -5.36
C GLU A 356 26.23 -13.84 -5.42
N LEU A 357 27.46 -13.57 -4.95
CA LEU A 357 28.53 -14.57 -4.94
C LEU A 357 28.40 -15.50 -3.75
N ASP A 358 27.98 -14.94 -2.61
CA ASP A 358 27.70 -15.62 -1.36
C ASP A 358 26.74 -14.77 -0.52
N SER A 359 26.26 -15.31 0.60
CA SER A 359 25.31 -14.64 1.53
C SER A 359 25.75 -13.25 2.02
N ASN A 360 27.02 -12.90 1.86
CA ASN A 360 27.66 -11.68 2.35
C ASN A 360 28.36 -10.87 1.26
N THR A 361 28.28 -11.21 -0.03
CA THR A 361 28.90 -10.39 -1.09
C THR A 361 28.11 -10.41 -2.40
N VAL A 362 28.03 -9.23 -3.05
CA VAL A 362 27.41 -9.08 -4.38
C VAL A 362 28.43 -8.48 -5.34
N ASN A 363 28.55 -9.11 -6.50
CA ASN A 363 29.35 -8.64 -7.61
C ASN A 363 28.51 -7.78 -8.56
N TYR A 364 28.92 -6.53 -8.74
CA TYR A 364 28.37 -5.61 -9.73
C TYR A 364 29.34 -5.59 -10.92
N GLN A 365 29.07 -6.43 -11.92
CA GLN A 365 29.94 -6.58 -13.09
C GLN A 365 29.53 -5.62 -14.21
N ASN A 366 30.52 -4.88 -14.74
CA ASN A 366 30.37 -3.95 -15.87
C ASN A 366 29.16 -3.02 -15.74
N GLN A 367 28.90 -2.53 -14.53
CA GLN A 367 27.77 -1.67 -14.21
C GLN A 367 28.16 -0.20 -14.38
N PRO A 368 27.23 0.68 -14.82
CA PRO A 368 27.44 2.12 -14.77
C PRO A 368 27.78 2.60 -13.37
N PHE A 369 28.66 3.60 -13.26
CA PHE A 369 29.09 4.14 -11.97
C PHE A 369 27.92 4.65 -11.13
N SER A 370 26.85 5.18 -11.74
CA SER A 370 25.63 5.56 -11.03
C SER A 370 24.99 4.39 -10.26
N VAL A 371 24.97 3.19 -10.84
CA VAL A 371 24.41 1.97 -10.20
C VAL A 371 25.31 1.54 -9.04
N VAL A 372 26.62 1.53 -9.26
CA VAL A 372 27.61 1.18 -8.23
C VAL A 372 27.56 2.17 -7.06
N TYR A 373 27.55 3.46 -7.36
CA TYR A 373 27.48 4.52 -6.35
C TYR A 373 26.18 4.44 -5.55
N TYR A 374 25.05 4.20 -6.22
CA TYR A 374 23.77 3.98 -5.55
C TYR A 374 23.81 2.78 -4.61
N ALA A 375 24.39 1.66 -5.05
CA ALA A 375 24.55 0.47 -4.21
C ALA A 375 25.42 0.75 -2.98
N LEU A 376 26.59 1.36 -3.16
CA LEU A 376 27.46 1.76 -2.05
C LEU A 376 26.75 2.69 -1.06
N ARG A 377 26.07 3.71 -1.58
CA ARG A 377 25.34 4.69 -0.77
C ARG A 377 24.22 4.05 0.03
N SER A 378 23.39 3.21 -0.60
CA SER A 378 22.33 2.47 0.08
C SER A 378 22.86 1.60 1.23
N ARG A 379 24.06 1.01 1.07
CA ARG A 379 24.67 0.17 2.10
C ARG A 379 25.33 0.98 3.22
N ILE A 380 26.01 2.08 2.91
CA ILE A 380 26.72 2.91 3.90
C ILE A 380 25.74 3.79 4.69
N GLU A 381 24.80 4.45 4.01
CA GLU A 381 23.87 5.42 4.61
C GLU A 381 22.68 4.76 5.31
N ASN A 382 22.46 3.46 5.15
CA ASN A 382 21.47 2.71 5.93
C ASN A 382 22.04 2.18 7.27
N SER A 383 23.25 2.61 7.67
CA SER A 383 23.86 2.27 8.96
C SER A 383 23.40 3.21 10.08
N GLN A 384 23.34 2.71 11.32
CA GLN A 384 22.88 3.46 12.51
C GLN A 384 23.71 4.71 12.84
N HIS A 385 24.92 4.85 12.27
CA HIS A 385 25.90 5.86 12.67
C HIS A 385 25.75 7.23 11.99
N LYS A 386 24.64 7.52 11.29
CA LYS A 386 24.40 8.78 10.56
C LYS A 386 25.55 9.21 9.63
N ILE A 387 26.23 8.24 9.01
CA ILE A 387 27.35 8.50 8.10
C ILE A 387 26.84 8.68 6.68
N MET A 388 27.42 9.63 5.95
CA MET A 388 27.14 9.89 4.54
C MET A 388 28.21 9.33 3.61
N LEU A 389 27.86 9.01 2.38
CA LEU A 389 28.81 8.78 1.29
C LEU A 389 28.85 10.00 0.36
N VAL A 390 30.05 10.47 0.03
CA VAL A 390 30.27 11.57 -0.92
C VAL A 390 31.15 11.09 -2.06
N ASP A 391 30.70 11.29 -3.28
CA ASP A 391 31.48 11.04 -4.50
C ASP A 391 32.44 12.20 -4.79
N GLU A 392 33.73 11.91 -4.82
CA GLU A 392 34.82 12.75 -5.32
C GLU A 392 35.72 11.95 -6.28
N THR A 393 35.15 10.97 -6.99
CA THR A 393 35.89 10.13 -7.93
C THR A 393 36.19 10.84 -9.25
N GLY A 394 35.36 11.82 -9.63
CA GLY A 394 35.41 12.50 -10.93
C GLY A 394 34.98 11.61 -12.10
N LEU A 395 34.37 10.45 -11.84
CA LEU A 395 33.90 9.54 -12.89
C LEU A 395 32.58 10.02 -13.50
N ASN A 396 32.39 9.76 -14.79
CA ASN A 396 31.08 9.97 -15.41
C ASN A 396 30.11 8.91 -14.87
N VAL A 397 28.84 9.30 -14.66
CA VAL A 397 27.78 8.39 -14.21
C VAL A 397 27.60 7.16 -15.10
N THR A 398 27.98 7.25 -16.38
CA THR A 398 27.94 6.15 -17.35
C THR A 398 29.22 5.31 -17.42
N THR A 399 30.30 5.74 -16.75
CA THR A 399 31.56 4.99 -16.70
C THR A 399 31.30 3.60 -16.14
N LYS A 400 31.57 2.57 -16.93
CA LYS A 400 31.37 1.18 -16.50
C LYS A 400 32.53 0.70 -15.65
N LEU A 401 32.23 -0.02 -14.57
CA LEU A 401 33.21 -0.68 -13.71
C LEU A 401 32.64 -1.97 -13.08
N SER A 402 33.54 -2.85 -12.68
CA SER A 402 33.25 -4.07 -11.95
C SER A 402 33.74 -3.96 -10.49
N VAL A 403 32.84 -4.13 -9.52
CA VAL A 403 33.15 -4.04 -8.10
C VAL A 403 32.36 -5.05 -7.28
N ILE A 404 32.99 -5.58 -6.23
CA ILE A 404 32.34 -6.43 -5.24
C ILE A 404 31.97 -5.57 -4.03
N ILE A 405 30.72 -5.67 -3.57
CA ILE A 405 30.21 -4.93 -2.42
C ILE A 405 29.78 -5.92 -1.33
N PRO A 406 30.33 -5.81 -0.10
CA PRO A 406 29.88 -6.61 1.03
C PRO A 406 28.40 -6.39 1.41
N GLN A 407 27.71 -7.48 1.68
CA GLN A 407 26.39 -7.57 2.29
C GLN A 407 26.50 -7.86 3.80
N GLY A 408 25.36 -7.86 4.50
CA GLY A 408 25.32 -8.04 5.97
C GLY A 408 25.76 -6.80 6.76
N THR A 409 26.43 -7.01 7.90
CA THR A 409 27.00 -5.91 8.71
C THR A 409 28.14 -5.23 7.97
N MET A 410 28.12 -3.89 7.89
CA MET A 410 29.09 -3.13 7.11
C MET A 410 30.51 -3.24 7.69
N ASP A 411 31.38 -3.97 7.00
CA ASP A 411 32.82 -4.04 7.26
C ASP A 411 33.58 -3.10 6.30
N PHE A 412 34.00 -1.95 6.83
CA PHE A 412 34.73 -0.94 6.05
C PHE A 412 36.13 -1.39 5.62
N GLY A 413 36.75 -2.35 6.32
CA GLY A 413 38.03 -2.93 5.94
C GLY A 413 37.89 -3.75 4.65
N LYS A 414 36.92 -4.67 4.64
CA LYS A 414 36.58 -5.46 3.44
C LYS A 414 36.11 -4.57 2.29
N LEU A 415 35.26 -3.58 2.57
CA LEU A 415 34.80 -2.65 1.55
C LEU A 415 35.98 -1.91 0.90
N LYS A 416 36.90 -1.35 1.71
CA LYS A 416 38.09 -0.66 1.20
C LYS A 416 38.96 -1.59 0.34
N TYR A 417 39.11 -2.84 0.74
CA TYR A 417 39.84 -3.85 -0.05
C TYR A 417 39.22 -4.05 -1.44
N TYR A 418 37.91 -4.28 -1.53
CA TYR A 418 37.25 -4.49 -2.83
C TYR A 418 37.19 -3.23 -3.68
N LEU A 419 37.01 -2.05 -3.07
CA LEU A 419 37.09 -0.78 -3.79
C LEU A 419 38.48 -0.58 -4.41
N ASN A 420 39.55 -0.83 -3.65
CA ASN A 420 40.92 -0.71 -4.15
C ASN A 420 41.16 -1.64 -5.35
N LYS A 421 40.63 -2.87 -5.33
CA LYS A 421 40.67 -3.80 -6.48
C LYS A 421 39.90 -3.29 -7.70
N ALA A 422 38.90 -2.46 -7.50
CA ALA A 422 38.12 -1.84 -8.58
C ALA A 422 38.73 -0.52 -9.10
N GLY A 423 39.87 -0.08 -8.55
CA GLY A 423 40.48 1.21 -8.88
C GLY A 423 39.83 2.41 -8.17
N LEU A 424 39.08 2.16 -7.09
CA LEU A 424 38.46 3.17 -6.23
C LEU A 424 39.05 3.11 -4.82
N THR A 425 38.86 4.15 -4.03
CA THR A 425 39.22 4.12 -2.61
C THR A 425 38.27 4.95 -1.78
N ILE A 426 38.28 4.73 -0.47
CA ILE A 426 37.39 5.44 0.46
C ILE A 426 38.17 5.93 1.69
N LYS A 427 37.87 7.14 2.15
CA LYS A 427 38.47 7.73 3.36
C LYS A 427 37.44 8.47 4.20
N LYS A 428 37.70 8.56 5.50
CA LYS A 428 36.88 9.39 6.40
C LYS A 428 37.22 10.86 6.18
N GLY A 429 36.21 11.71 6.32
CA GLY A 429 36.39 13.16 6.33
C GLY A 429 35.11 13.88 6.71
N LYS A 430 35.11 15.20 6.52
CA LYS A 430 33.91 16.04 6.67
C LYS A 430 33.62 16.73 5.34
N ARG A 431 32.34 16.76 4.95
CA ARG A 431 31.88 17.43 3.73
C ARG A 431 30.54 18.11 3.96
N LYS A 432 30.32 19.18 3.20
CA LYS A 432 29.03 19.84 3.09
C LYS A 432 28.11 18.98 2.23
N VAL A 433 27.07 18.43 2.83
CA VAL A 433 26.11 17.54 2.17
C VAL A 433 24.72 18.17 2.23
N ASP A 434 24.00 18.12 1.12
CA ASP A 434 22.61 18.54 1.03
C ASP A 434 21.70 17.49 1.69
N VAL A 435 20.87 17.95 2.62
CA VAL A 435 19.94 17.15 3.41
C VAL A 435 18.55 17.76 3.30
N LEU A 436 17.55 16.94 2.99
CA LEU A 436 16.16 17.36 3.06
C LEU A 436 15.81 17.60 4.53
N THR A 437 15.49 18.85 4.86
CA THR A 437 15.06 19.25 6.20
C THR A 437 13.60 19.62 6.14
N ILE A 438 12.79 18.95 6.96
CA ILE A 438 11.39 19.29 7.22
C ILE A 438 11.32 19.81 8.64
N ARG A 439 10.83 21.04 8.85
CA ARG A 439 10.79 21.67 10.18
C ARG A 439 9.46 22.33 10.47
N THR A 440 9.17 22.52 11.75
CA THR A 440 8.05 23.36 12.19
C THR A 440 8.36 24.84 11.94
N ILE A 441 7.39 25.56 11.37
CA ILE A 441 7.43 27.00 11.19
C ILE A 441 7.14 27.64 12.54
N LYS A 442 8.13 28.31 13.13
CA LYS A 442 7.91 29.16 14.30
C LYS A 442 7.33 30.48 13.80
N HIS A 443 6.09 30.80 14.15
CA HIS A 443 5.64 32.18 13.99
C HIS A 443 6.52 33.07 14.88
N ALA A 444 7.09 34.11 14.30
CA ALA A 444 7.43 35.28 15.10
C ALA A 444 6.11 35.77 15.72
N ASN A 445 6.08 36.01 17.03
CA ASN A 445 4.94 36.61 17.71
C ASN A 445 4.41 37.78 16.87
N LYS A 446 3.30 37.60 16.16
CA LYS A 446 2.53 38.71 15.62
C LYS A 446 1.84 39.37 16.82
N LYS A 447 2.57 40.25 17.49
CA LYS A 447 1.95 41.46 18.03
C LYS A 447 1.60 42.36 16.85
N ALA A 448 0.37 42.87 16.91
CA ALA A 448 -0.20 43.99 16.16
C ALA A 448 -0.92 43.72 14.82
N ALA A 449 -2.18 44.19 14.83
CA ALA A 449 -2.98 44.85 13.78
C ALA A 449 -3.28 44.04 12.50
N PHE A 450 -4.52 43.89 12.05
CA PHE A 450 -5.72 44.73 12.14
C PHE A 450 -6.97 43.91 12.49
#